data_AF-A0A6A0H5P9-F1
#
_entry.id   AF-A0A6A0H5P9-F1
#
_cell.length_a   1.000
_cell.length_b   1.000
_cell.length_c   1.000
_cell.angle_alpha   90.00
_cell.angle_beta   90.00
_cell.angle_gamma   90.00
#
_symmetry.space_group_name_H-M   'P 1'
#
loop_
_entity.id
_entity.type
_entity.pdbx_description
1 polymer ?
#
loop_
_entity_poly.entity_id
_entity_poly.type
_entity_poly.pdbx_seq_one_letter_code
_entity_poly.pdbx_strand_id
1 'polypeptide(L)'
;MDLFVSAFHHLITIKLITTESGIGAEYENTQYEKTICNATKSMHLVFMASILAGEVELPLLRDMLPVTSNCSSSLFSGNEGDKTPFVPPYPVFDPLSSLLGVHPLDSLKPAVPFAEFYDEFLSEQLEVDKDYAFYKSGADKFSFLHHPYILTPATKALALYYDNRIRMYSERRMSVFHNITDGLPSTPYLRLRVRRDQIITDALVEVGTIATRSSRTRWSR
;
A
#
# COMPACT_ATOMS: atom_id res chain seq x y z
N MET A 1 -8.17 24.93 -12.21
CA MET A 1 -7.26 23.83 -11.82
C MET A 1 -7.23 22.78 -12.92
N ASP A 2 -8.36 22.50 -13.53
CA ASP A 2 -8.60 21.53 -14.62
C ASP A 2 -7.64 21.72 -15.81
N LEU A 3 -7.38 22.96 -16.23
CA LEU A 3 -6.40 23.26 -17.29
C LEU A 3 -4.99 22.74 -16.95
N PHE A 4 -4.57 22.87 -15.69
CA PHE A 4 -3.25 22.38 -15.27
C PHE A 4 -3.20 20.86 -15.24
N VAL A 5 -4.27 20.21 -14.76
CA VAL A 5 -4.38 18.75 -14.74
C VAL A 5 -4.29 18.18 -16.16
N SER A 6 -5.09 18.70 -17.09
CA SER A 6 -5.04 18.31 -18.49
C SER A 6 -3.68 18.57 -19.14
N ALA A 7 -3.03 19.70 -18.83
CA ALA A 7 -1.69 19.99 -19.34
C ALA A 7 -0.64 18.98 -18.85
N PHE A 8 -0.70 18.55 -17.57
CA PHE A 8 0.19 17.53 -17.03
C PHE A 8 -0.07 16.16 -17.65
N HIS A 9 -1.33 15.76 -17.82
CA HIS A 9 -1.69 14.51 -18.51
C HIS A 9 -1.19 14.49 -19.95
N HIS A 10 -1.40 15.56 -20.72
CA HIS A 10 -0.88 15.65 -22.08
C HIS A 10 0.64 15.61 -22.11
N LEU A 11 1.33 16.29 -21.18
CA LEU A 11 2.79 16.26 -21.10
C LEU A 11 3.30 14.85 -20.81
N ILE A 12 2.71 14.16 -19.83
CA ILE A 12 3.07 12.78 -19.47
C ILE A 12 2.81 11.86 -20.66
N THR A 13 1.63 11.93 -21.27
CA THR A 13 1.24 11.10 -22.43
C THR A 13 2.16 11.32 -23.63
N ILE A 14 2.41 12.57 -24.02
CA ILE A 14 3.33 12.88 -25.14
C ILE A 14 4.72 12.34 -24.82
N LYS A 15 5.21 12.53 -23.59
CA LYS A 15 6.51 12.03 -23.19
C LYS A 15 6.59 10.51 -23.25
N LEU A 16 5.58 9.82 -22.76
CA LEU A 16 5.48 8.35 -22.84
C LEU A 16 5.43 7.82 -24.28
N ILE A 17 4.77 8.52 -25.19
CA ILE A 17 4.71 8.12 -26.61
C ILE A 17 6.00 8.44 -27.35
N THR A 18 6.63 9.58 -27.02
CA THR A 18 7.86 10.04 -27.69
C THR A 18 9.13 9.40 -27.14
N THR A 19 9.07 8.77 -25.96
CA THR A 19 10.17 7.95 -25.48
C THR A 19 10.23 6.68 -26.31
N GLU A 20 11.21 6.65 -27.20
CA GLU A 20 11.57 5.55 -28.12
C GLU A 20 11.76 4.21 -27.38
N SER A 21 12.11 4.32 -26.10
CA SER A 21 12.16 3.26 -25.13
C SER A 21 10.91 3.41 -24.26
N GLY A 22 9.87 2.62 -24.52
CA GLY A 22 8.65 2.57 -23.67
C GLY A 22 9.01 2.41 -22.19
N ILE A 23 8.06 2.62 -21.28
CA ILE A 23 8.28 2.43 -19.84
C ILE A 23 8.98 1.08 -19.59
N GLY A 24 10.30 1.09 -19.39
CA GLY A 24 11.10 -0.12 -19.19
C GLY A 24 11.82 -0.76 -20.40
N ALA A 25 12.03 -0.07 -21.53
CA ALA A 25 12.67 -0.67 -22.71
C ALA A 25 14.21 -0.63 -22.75
N GLU A 26 14.89 -0.13 -21.73
CA GLU A 26 16.33 -0.36 -21.58
C GLU A 26 16.59 -1.06 -20.25
N TYR A 27 16.90 -2.35 -20.40
CA TYR A 27 17.46 -3.19 -19.35
C TYR A 27 18.58 -2.40 -18.66
N GLU A 28 18.56 -2.43 -17.33
CA GLU A 28 19.62 -1.91 -16.46
C GLU A 28 19.48 -0.41 -16.09
N ASN A 29 18.69 -0.17 -15.03
CA ASN A 29 18.93 0.91 -14.06
C ASN A 29 18.51 2.35 -14.42
N THR A 30 17.91 2.60 -15.58
CA THR A 30 17.44 3.96 -15.92
C THR A 30 16.06 4.20 -15.30
N GLN A 31 16.00 5.09 -14.30
CA GLN A 31 14.74 5.58 -13.74
C GLN A 31 13.83 6.19 -14.83
N TYR A 32 12.56 6.38 -14.51
CA TYR A 32 11.61 7.13 -15.35
C TYR A 32 12.18 8.50 -15.78
N GLU A 33 11.77 8.98 -16.96
CA GLU A 33 12.21 10.28 -17.46
C GLU A 33 11.95 11.38 -16.40
N LYS A 34 12.94 12.25 -16.18
CA LYS A 34 12.86 13.31 -15.17
C LYS A 34 11.66 14.24 -15.41
N THR A 35 11.27 14.45 -16.67
CA THR A 35 10.12 15.29 -17.03
C THR A 35 8.82 14.68 -16.51
N ILE A 36 8.62 13.38 -16.69
CA ILE A 36 7.45 12.63 -16.18
C ILE A 36 7.45 12.64 -14.65
N CYS A 37 8.61 12.40 -14.03
CA CYS A 37 8.75 12.45 -12.57
C CYS A 37 8.39 13.83 -12.00
N ASN A 38 8.91 14.89 -12.60
CA ASN A 38 8.67 16.26 -12.17
C ASN A 38 7.22 16.70 -12.44
N ALA A 39 6.63 16.29 -13.56
CA ALA A 39 5.23 16.52 -13.87
C ALA A 39 4.33 15.87 -12.81
N THR A 40 4.61 14.60 -12.47
CA THR A 40 3.89 13.87 -11.41
C THR A 40 4.08 14.53 -10.04
N LYS A 41 5.29 14.95 -9.67
CA LYS A 41 5.50 15.68 -8.40
C LYS A 41 4.78 17.03 -8.37
N SER A 42 4.69 17.71 -9.50
CA SER A 42 3.99 19.01 -9.61
C SER A 42 2.47 18.84 -9.57
N MET A 43 1.94 17.82 -10.25
CA MET A 43 0.52 17.48 -10.23
C MET A 43 0.03 17.09 -8.83
N HIS A 44 0.91 16.51 -8.01
CA HIS A 44 0.63 16.23 -6.61
C HIS A 44 0.36 17.51 -5.79
N LEU A 45 1.04 18.61 -6.08
CA LEU A 45 0.75 19.92 -5.45
C LEU A 45 -0.65 20.41 -5.84
N VAL A 46 -1.02 20.26 -7.10
CA VAL A 46 -2.36 20.62 -7.60
C VAL A 46 -3.43 19.77 -6.94
N PHE A 47 -3.16 18.48 -6.73
CA PHE A 47 -4.05 17.56 -6.02
C PHE A 47 -4.28 17.99 -4.56
N MET A 48 -3.21 18.33 -3.82
CA MET A 48 -3.34 18.82 -2.45
C MET A 48 -4.03 20.19 -2.39
N ALA A 49 -3.73 21.09 -3.34
CA ALA A 49 -4.42 22.37 -3.45
C ALA A 49 -5.91 22.21 -3.80
N SER A 50 -6.27 21.20 -4.61
CA SER A 50 -7.66 20.88 -4.93
C SER A 50 -8.45 20.42 -3.70
N ILE A 51 -7.82 19.62 -2.84
CA ILE A 51 -8.39 19.20 -1.56
C ILE A 51 -8.61 20.42 -0.65
N LEU A 52 -7.61 21.29 -0.50
CA LEU A 52 -7.72 22.50 0.32
C LEU A 52 -8.74 23.51 -0.19
N ALA A 53 -8.85 23.67 -1.51
CA ALA A 53 -9.79 24.60 -2.13
C ALA A 53 -11.23 24.09 -2.07
N GLY A 54 -11.43 22.80 -1.79
CA GLY A 54 -12.72 22.16 -1.67
C GLY A 54 -13.36 22.29 -0.28
N GLU A 55 -14.42 21.52 -0.08
CA GLU A 55 -15.05 21.36 1.23
C GLU A 55 -14.32 20.25 2.00
N VAL A 56 -13.64 20.62 3.08
CA VAL A 56 -12.90 19.72 3.97
C VAL A 56 -13.71 19.54 5.26
N GLU A 57 -14.00 18.30 5.63
CA GLU A 57 -14.57 17.97 6.93
C GLU A 57 -13.50 18.11 8.01
N LEU A 58 -13.88 18.62 9.17
CA LEU A 58 -13.00 18.69 10.34
C LEU A 58 -12.48 17.28 10.68
N PRO A 59 -11.24 17.13 11.19
CA PRO A 59 -10.55 15.85 11.41
C PRO A 59 -11.12 15.01 12.57
N LEU A 60 -12.44 15.10 12.81
CA LEU A 60 -13.15 14.47 13.93
C LEU A 60 -13.06 12.94 13.91
N LEU A 61 -12.76 12.32 12.76
CA LEU A 61 -12.57 10.87 12.65
C LEU A 61 -11.14 10.39 12.91
N ARG A 62 -10.13 11.24 12.72
CA ARG A 62 -8.71 10.87 12.89
C ARG A 62 -8.25 10.98 14.34
N ASP A 63 -8.82 11.92 15.10
CA ASP A 63 -8.52 12.11 16.52
C ASP A 63 -9.27 11.11 17.44
N MET A 64 -10.32 10.46 16.93
CA MET A 64 -11.11 9.46 17.66
C MET A 64 -10.50 8.06 17.64
N LEU A 65 -9.66 7.76 16.66
CA LEU A 65 -8.74 6.64 16.79
C LEU A 65 -7.48 7.20 17.46
N PRO A 66 -7.10 6.73 18.67
CA PRO A 66 -5.70 6.85 19.02
C PRO A 66 -4.92 6.34 17.83
N VAL A 67 -3.89 7.06 17.41
CA VAL A 67 -2.88 6.54 16.50
C VAL A 67 -2.29 5.32 17.20
N THR A 68 -2.97 4.19 17.10
CA THR A 68 -2.46 2.88 17.40
C THR A 68 -1.59 2.56 16.20
N SER A 69 -0.48 3.29 16.10
CA SER A 69 0.86 2.71 16.05
C SER A 69 0.77 1.21 16.38
N ASN A 70 0.50 0.35 15.39
CA ASN A 70 0.59 -1.11 15.42
C ASN A 70 -0.70 -1.96 15.45
N CYS A 71 -1.90 -1.43 15.22
CA CYS A 71 -3.11 -2.28 15.21
C CYS A 71 -3.62 -2.67 13.81
N SER A 72 -2.88 -3.55 13.13
CA SER A 72 -3.48 -4.56 12.22
C SER A 72 -2.58 -5.77 11.93
N SER A 73 -1.33 -5.80 12.41
CA SER A 73 -0.46 -6.99 12.34
C SER A 73 -0.12 -7.62 13.71
N SER A 74 -0.43 -6.92 14.81
CA SER A 74 -0.06 -7.37 16.16
C SER A 74 -0.92 -8.52 16.72
N LEU A 75 -2.02 -8.89 16.06
CA LEU A 75 -2.78 -10.10 16.45
C LEU A 75 -2.02 -11.39 16.11
N PHE A 76 -1.03 -11.34 15.20
CA PHE A 76 -0.24 -12.50 14.79
C PHE A 76 1.25 -12.41 15.15
N SER A 77 1.73 -11.27 15.67
CA SER A 77 3.14 -11.07 16.01
C SER A 77 3.31 -10.97 17.52
N GLY A 78 3.37 -12.13 18.19
CA GLY A 78 3.86 -12.22 19.56
C GLY A 78 5.32 -12.62 19.53
N ASN A 79 6.24 -11.66 19.62
CA ASN A 79 7.59 -11.86 20.16
C ASN A 79 8.18 -10.52 20.59
N GLU A 80 8.44 -10.38 21.88
CA GLU A 80 9.35 -9.39 22.45
C GLU A 80 10.75 -10.03 22.50
N GLY A 81 11.63 -9.60 21.61
CA GLY A 81 13.03 -10.02 21.58
C GLY A 81 13.70 -9.36 20.38
N ASP A 82 14.61 -8.42 20.65
CA ASP A 82 15.19 -7.41 19.73
C ASP A 82 14.19 -6.40 19.16
N LYS A 83 14.03 -5.32 19.92
CA LYS A 83 13.11 -4.21 19.68
C LYS A 83 13.65 -3.24 18.64
N THR A 84 13.71 -3.65 17.39
CA THR A 84 13.11 -2.77 16.38
C THR A 84 11.79 -3.44 16.01
N PRO A 85 10.63 -2.86 16.37
CA PRO A 85 9.40 -3.34 15.76
C PRO A 85 9.65 -3.34 14.26
N PHE A 86 9.33 -4.44 13.58
CA PHE A 86 9.12 -4.38 12.14
C PHE A 86 7.98 -3.39 11.96
N VAL A 87 8.36 -2.12 11.83
CA VAL A 87 7.52 -1.08 11.31
C VAL A 87 7.40 -1.52 9.86
N PRO A 88 6.25 -2.09 9.42
CA PRO A 88 6.01 -2.10 7.99
C PRO A 88 6.28 -0.67 7.57
N PRO A 89 7.03 -0.41 6.48
CA PRO A 89 7.13 0.93 5.94
C PRO A 89 5.69 1.31 5.59
N TYR A 90 4.98 1.86 6.58
CA TYR A 90 3.75 2.57 6.38
C TYR A 90 4.14 3.60 5.35
N PRO A 91 3.35 3.77 4.28
CA PRO A 91 3.67 4.76 3.27
C PRO A 91 4.01 6.03 4.02
N VAL A 92 5.27 6.48 3.87
CA VAL A 92 5.77 7.67 4.54
C VAL A 92 4.73 8.72 4.22
N PHE A 93 3.97 9.11 5.25
CA PHE A 93 2.84 10.00 5.03
C PHE A 93 3.42 11.22 4.34
N ASP A 94 2.82 11.58 3.21
CA ASP A 94 3.45 12.51 2.30
C ASP A 94 3.82 13.78 3.10
N PRO A 95 5.10 14.22 3.06
CA PRO A 95 5.55 15.35 3.88
C PRO A 95 4.68 16.59 3.72
N LEU A 96 4.11 16.81 2.53
CA LEU A 96 3.20 17.93 2.28
C LEU A 96 1.89 17.76 3.02
N SER A 97 1.25 16.58 2.95
CA SER A 97 0.03 16.30 3.72
C SER A 97 0.22 16.42 5.24
N SER A 98 1.40 16.04 5.77
CA SER A 98 1.74 16.26 7.18
C SER A 98 1.95 17.73 7.51
N LEU A 99 2.57 18.51 6.62
CA LEU A 99 2.82 19.93 6.81
C LEU A 99 1.51 20.75 6.79
N LEU A 100 0.60 20.37 5.90
CA LEU A 100 -0.69 21.04 5.71
C LEU A 100 -1.73 20.61 6.74
N GLY A 101 -1.52 19.46 7.39
CA GLY A 101 -2.47 18.89 8.35
C GLY A 101 -3.74 18.37 7.70
N VAL A 102 -3.71 18.04 6.41
CA VAL A 102 -4.89 17.63 5.63
C VAL A 102 -4.65 16.26 5.01
N HIS A 103 -5.63 15.36 5.15
CA HIS A 103 -5.63 14.07 4.51
C HIS A 103 -6.56 14.10 3.28
N PRO A 104 -6.23 13.40 2.18
CA PRO A 104 -7.14 13.21 1.05
C PRO A 104 -8.50 12.55 1.39
N LEU A 105 -8.67 12.04 2.61
CA LEU A 105 -9.91 11.42 3.09
C LEU A 105 -10.81 12.45 3.77
N ASP A 106 -10.27 13.61 4.14
CA ASP A 106 -11.00 14.68 4.83
C ASP A 106 -11.79 15.53 3.82
N SER A 107 -11.53 15.38 2.50
CA SER A 107 -12.26 16.12 1.47
C SER A 107 -13.62 15.48 1.19
N LEU A 108 -14.70 16.21 1.45
CA LEU A 108 -16.05 15.84 1.03
C LEU A 108 -16.26 16.15 -0.45
N LYS A 109 -15.78 17.33 -0.86
CA LYS A 109 -15.93 17.83 -2.23
C LYS A 109 -14.66 18.57 -2.65
N PRO A 110 -13.69 17.88 -3.28
CA PRO A 110 -12.50 18.55 -3.80
C PRO A 110 -12.88 19.50 -4.95
N ALA A 111 -12.07 20.54 -5.16
CA ALA A 111 -12.32 21.50 -6.23
C ALA A 111 -12.28 20.87 -7.63
N VAL A 112 -11.42 19.86 -7.80
CA VAL A 112 -11.29 19.00 -8.98
C VAL A 112 -11.65 17.57 -8.58
N PRO A 113 -12.56 16.88 -9.30
CA PRO A 113 -12.91 15.49 -9.02
C PRO A 113 -11.69 14.57 -9.06
N PHE A 114 -11.61 13.62 -8.14
CA PHE A 114 -10.49 12.67 -8.09
C PHE A 114 -10.31 11.84 -9.36
N ALA A 115 -11.40 11.56 -10.08
CA ALA A 115 -11.36 10.85 -11.34
C ALA A 115 -10.59 11.60 -12.44
N GLU A 116 -10.55 12.93 -12.38
CA GLU A 116 -9.84 13.76 -13.36
C GLU A 116 -8.31 13.68 -13.17
N PHE A 117 -7.83 13.22 -12.02
CA PHE A 117 -6.39 13.01 -11.82
C PHE A 117 -5.91 11.68 -12.40
N TYR A 118 -6.81 10.74 -12.70
CA TYR A 118 -6.42 9.42 -13.20
C TYR A 118 -5.90 9.52 -14.63
N ASP A 119 -4.68 9.02 -14.83
CA ASP A 119 -4.08 8.87 -16.15
C ASP A 119 -4.19 7.40 -16.56
N GLU A 120 -5.15 7.11 -17.45
CA GLU A 120 -5.43 5.77 -17.96
C GLU A 120 -4.29 5.25 -18.83
N PHE A 121 -3.73 6.11 -19.71
CA PHE A 121 -2.63 5.72 -20.59
C PHE A 121 -1.36 5.39 -19.80
N LEU A 122 -1.00 6.22 -18.82
CA LEU A 122 0.09 5.92 -17.90
C LEU A 122 -0.17 4.61 -17.14
N SER A 123 -1.39 4.40 -16.67
CA SER A 123 -1.77 3.22 -15.90
C SER A 123 -1.69 1.92 -16.70
N GLU A 124 -1.99 1.96 -18.00
CA GLU A 124 -1.87 0.82 -18.91
C GLU A 124 -0.41 0.51 -19.27
N GLN A 125 0.42 1.55 -19.45
CA GLN A 125 1.85 1.38 -19.77
C GLN A 125 2.69 1.00 -18.53
N LEU A 126 2.16 1.19 -17.31
CA LEU A 126 2.89 0.94 -16.08
C LEU A 126 3.01 -0.56 -15.76
N GLU A 127 4.23 -1.07 -15.79
CA GLU A 127 4.57 -2.39 -15.24
C GLU A 127 4.65 -2.33 -13.70
N VAL A 128 3.53 -2.65 -13.05
CA VAL A 128 3.34 -2.54 -11.59
C VAL A 128 4.34 -3.39 -10.81
N ASP A 129 4.74 -4.55 -11.32
CA ASP A 129 5.72 -5.43 -10.70
C ASP A 129 7.12 -4.81 -10.64
N LYS A 130 7.55 -4.13 -11.72
CA LYS A 130 8.81 -3.38 -11.74
C LYS A 130 8.74 -2.13 -10.87
N ASP A 131 7.65 -1.37 -10.94
CA ASP A 131 7.48 -0.17 -10.10
C ASP A 131 7.44 -0.53 -8.60
N TYR A 132 6.87 -1.69 -8.25
CA TYR A 132 6.89 -2.18 -6.87
C TYR A 132 8.31 -2.46 -6.35
N ALA A 133 9.24 -2.89 -7.22
CA ALA A 133 10.64 -3.05 -6.81
C ALA A 133 11.27 -1.69 -6.46
N PHE A 134 10.95 -0.63 -7.22
CA PHE A 134 11.38 0.74 -6.89
C PHE A 134 10.72 1.25 -5.62
N TYR A 135 9.41 1.02 -5.44
CA TYR A 135 8.68 1.34 -4.22
C TYR A 135 9.34 0.75 -2.97
N LYS A 136 9.74 -0.53 -3.04
CA LYS A 136 10.38 -1.23 -1.93
C LYS A 136 11.86 -0.88 -1.74
N SER A 137 12.54 -0.36 -2.76
CA SER A 137 13.97 -0.04 -2.71
C SER A 137 14.34 1.16 -1.83
N GLY A 138 13.34 1.89 -1.30
CA GLY A 138 13.52 3.06 -0.43
C GLY A 138 13.41 4.39 -1.18
N ALA A 139 13.65 5.51 -0.47
CA ALA A 139 13.37 6.88 -0.92
C ALA A 139 14.26 7.40 -2.07
N ASP A 140 15.26 6.64 -2.51
CA ASP A 140 16.23 7.08 -3.52
C ASP A 140 15.70 6.94 -4.96
N LYS A 141 14.67 6.12 -5.18
CA LYS A 141 14.09 5.88 -6.51
C LYS A 141 12.66 6.38 -6.62
N PHE A 142 12.36 7.01 -7.75
CA PHE A 142 10.99 7.39 -8.07
C PHE A 142 10.15 6.15 -8.36
N SER A 143 8.94 6.11 -7.80
CA SER A 143 7.93 5.10 -8.10
C SER A 143 6.55 5.76 -8.13
N PHE A 144 5.72 5.32 -9.07
CA PHE A 144 4.35 5.77 -9.19
C PHE A 144 3.46 5.29 -8.04
N LEU A 145 3.80 4.18 -7.38
CA LEU A 145 3.11 3.72 -6.17
C LEU A 145 3.22 4.69 -4.99
N HIS A 146 4.24 5.57 -4.96
CA HIS A 146 4.29 6.69 -4.00
C HIS A 146 3.32 7.83 -4.33
N HIS A 147 2.80 7.86 -5.55
CA HIS A 147 1.91 8.91 -6.06
C HIS A 147 0.58 8.29 -6.53
N PRO A 148 -0.18 7.61 -5.65
CA PRO A 148 -1.35 6.84 -6.06
C PRO A 148 -2.44 7.70 -6.69
N TYR A 149 -2.51 9.01 -6.42
CA TYR A 149 -3.57 9.87 -6.93
C TYR A 149 -3.67 9.87 -8.47
N ILE A 150 -2.57 9.65 -9.20
CA ILE A 150 -2.54 9.63 -10.67
C ILE A 150 -2.94 8.27 -11.28
N LEU A 151 -2.88 7.19 -10.49
CA LEU A 151 -3.13 5.84 -10.97
C LEU A 151 -4.62 5.50 -10.96
N THR A 152 -5.05 4.70 -11.94
CA THR A 152 -6.42 4.18 -11.96
C THR A 152 -6.69 3.22 -10.78
N PRO A 153 -7.96 3.05 -10.36
CA PRO A 153 -8.33 2.07 -9.34
C PRO A 153 -7.90 0.64 -9.66
N ALA A 154 -7.90 0.25 -10.95
CA ALA A 154 -7.47 -1.07 -11.39
C ALA A 154 -5.99 -1.31 -11.09
N THR A 155 -5.11 -0.37 -11.46
CA THR A 155 -3.66 -0.45 -11.22
C THR A 155 -3.34 -0.42 -9.72
N LYS A 156 -4.09 0.36 -8.92
CA LYS A 156 -3.99 0.35 -7.45
C LYS A 156 -4.34 -1.01 -6.86
N ALA A 157 -5.42 -1.63 -7.33
CA ALA A 157 -5.81 -2.96 -6.89
C ALA A 157 -4.74 -4.02 -7.23
N LEU A 158 -4.13 -3.92 -8.42
CA LEU A 158 -3.00 -4.77 -8.81
C LEU A 158 -1.79 -4.56 -7.90
N ALA A 159 -1.44 -3.31 -7.57
CA ALA A 159 -0.35 -3.01 -6.65
C ALA A 159 -0.57 -3.65 -5.27
N LEU A 160 -1.79 -3.52 -4.73
CA LEU A 160 -2.18 -4.18 -3.47
C LEU A 160 -2.12 -5.71 -3.57
N TYR A 161 -2.50 -6.29 -4.70
CA TYR A 161 -2.37 -7.73 -4.93
C TYR A 161 -0.91 -8.18 -4.87
N TYR A 162 0.01 -7.45 -5.52
CA TYR A 162 1.44 -7.73 -5.46
C TYR A 162 2.00 -7.57 -4.04
N ASP A 163 1.61 -6.52 -3.32
CA ASP A 163 2.02 -6.30 -1.93
C ASP A 163 1.62 -7.45 -1.02
N ASN A 164 0.35 -7.83 -1.04
CA ASN A 164 -0.19 -8.95 -0.27
C ASN A 164 0.52 -10.26 -0.61
N ARG A 165 0.76 -10.51 -1.90
CA ARG A 165 1.43 -11.73 -2.36
C ARG A 165 2.89 -11.79 -1.88
N ILE A 166 3.63 -10.70 -1.99
CA ILE A 166 5.02 -10.61 -1.54
C ILE A 166 5.10 -10.76 -0.02
N ARG A 167 4.20 -10.11 0.72
CA ARG A 167 4.10 -10.21 2.17
C ARG A 167 3.82 -11.64 2.62
N MET A 168 2.86 -12.31 2.01
CA MET A 168 2.55 -13.71 2.28
C MET A 168 3.78 -14.62 2.07
N TYR A 169 4.54 -14.42 0.98
CA TYR A 169 5.76 -15.20 0.75
C TYR A 169 6.86 -14.90 1.76
N SER A 170 7.03 -13.63 2.20
CA SER A 170 7.99 -13.30 3.25
C SER A 170 7.62 -13.90 4.60
N GLU A 171 6.35 -13.83 4.99
CA GLU A 171 5.86 -14.40 6.25
C GLU A 171 5.97 -15.94 6.22
N ARG A 172 5.66 -16.58 5.09
CA ARG A 172 5.87 -18.02 4.89
C ARG A 172 7.34 -18.39 5.08
N ARG A 173 8.28 -17.68 4.43
CA ARG A 173 9.72 -17.95 4.59
C ARG A 173 10.16 -17.79 6.05
N MET A 174 9.74 -16.71 6.71
CA MET A 174 10.06 -16.47 8.12
C MET A 174 9.51 -17.58 9.03
N SER A 175 8.29 -18.04 8.78
CA SER A 175 7.70 -19.15 9.53
C SER A 175 8.52 -20.43 9.36
N VAL A 176 8.98 -20.76 8.14
CA VAL A 176 9.82 -21.94 7.90
C VAL A 176 11.13 -21.87 8.67
N PHE A 177 11.81 -20.71 8.69
CA PHE A 177 13.01 -20.50 9.51
C PHE A 177 12.71 -20.71 11.00
N HIS A 178 11.66 -20.09 11.52
CA HIS A 178 11.23 -20.24 12.91
C HIS A 178 10.90 -21.70 13.27
N ASN A 179 10.28 -22.45 12.35
CA ASN A 179 9.95 -23.87 12.56
C ASN A 179 11.20 -24.76 12.63
N ILE A 180 12.25 -24.43 11.87
CA ILE A 180 13.54 -25.13 11.94
C ILE A 180 14.23 -24.85 13.29
N THR A 181 14.14 -23.61 13.80
CA THR A 181 14.71 -23.23 15.10
C THR A 181 13.95 -23.84 16.29
N ASP A 182 12.61 -23.93 16.22
CA ASP A 182 11.77 -24.36 17.35
C ASP A 182 11.28 -25.83 17.28
N GLY A 183 11.55 -26.55 16.19
CA GLY A 183 11.26 -27.98 16.06
C GLY A 183 9.76 -28.35 15.95
N LEU A 184 8.90 -27.41 15.57
CA LEU A 184 7.45 -27.64 15.41
C LEU A 184 7.08 -28.07 13.98
N PRO A 185 6.22 -29.09 13.80
CA PRO A 185 5.73 -29.49 12.48
C PRO A 185 4.72 -28.45 11.95
N SER A 186 5.03 -27.86 10.80
CA SER A 186 4.29 -26.73 10.23
C SER A 186 3.39 -27.13 9.07
N THR A 187 2.08 -26.95 9.25
CA THR A 187 1.17 -26.73 8.13
C THR A 187 0.77 -25.26 8.13
N PRO A 188 1.21 -24.45 7.14
CA PRO A 188 0.92 -23.00 7.08
C PRO A 188 -0.52 -22.68 6.68
N TYR A 189 -1.43 -23.64 6.88
CA TYR A 189 -2.83 -23.56 6.50
C TYR A 189 -3.67 -23.81 7.74
N LEU A 190 -4.59 -22.88 8.01
CA LEU A 190 -5.67 -23.12 8.94
C LEU A 190 -6.65 -24.09 8.27
N ARG A 191 -6.65 -25.35 8.72
CA ARG A 191 -7.65 -26.34 8.29
C ARG A 191 -8.85 -26.22 9.19
N LEU A 192 -9.97 -25.75 8.61
CA LEU A 192 -11.26 -25.72 9.28
C LEU A 192 -12.18 -26.82 8.72
N ARG A 193 -12.84 -27.55 9.61
CA ARG A 193 -13.88 -28.54 9.32
C ARG A 193 -15.22 -28.01 9.82
N VAL A 194 -15.96 -27.42 8.87
CA VAL A 194 -17.21 -26.72 9.15
C VAL A 194 -18.37 -27.41 8.43
N ARG A 195 -19.52 -27.58 9.11
CA ARG A 195 -20.75 -28.09 8.50
C ARG A 195 -21.51 -26.97 7.79
N ARG A 196 -22.17 -27.28 6.65
CA ARG A 196 -22.93 -26.29 5.86
C ARG A 196 -24.12 -25.71 6.61
N ASP A 197 -24.72 -26.47 7.51
CA ASP A 197 -25.92 -26.06 8.25
C ASP A 197 -25.60 -25.10 9.40
N GLN A 198 -24.34 -25.06 9.85
CA GLN A 198 -23.89 -24.35 11.05
C GLN A 198 -22.52 -23.68 10.84
N ILE A 199 -22.37 -22.97 9.72
CA ILE A 199 -21.08 -22.41 9.29
C ILE A 199 -20.47 -21.47 10.34
N ILE A 200 -21.31 -20.64 10.96
CA ILE A 200 -20.86 -19.59 11.87
C ILE A 200 -20.38 -20.17 13.21
N THR A 201 -21.17 -21.06 13.80
CA THR A 201 -20.87 -21.63 15.13
C THR A 201 -19.67 -22.56 15.08
N ASP A 202 -19.60 -23.43 14.07
CA ASP A 202 -18.51 -24.39 13.91
C ASP A 202 -17.19 -23.67 13.62
N ALA A 203 -17.19 -22.67 12.74
CA ALA A 203 -16.00 -21.88 12.44
C ALA A 203 -15.49 -21.14 13.70
N LEU A 204 -16.39 -20.55 14.49
CA LEU A 204 -16.02 -19.80 15.68
C LEU A 204 -15.43 -20.70 16.77
N VAL A 205 -16.00 -21.90 16.97
CA VAL A 205 -15.46 -22.90 17.91
C VAL A 205 -14.08 -23.36 17.46
N GLU A 206 -13.92 -23.73 16.18
CA GLU A 206 -12.67 -24.29 15.67
C GLU A 206 -11.53 -23.26 15.71
N VAL A 207 -11.79 -22.01 15.28
CA VAL A 207 -10.82 -20.92 15.38
C VAL A 207 -10.46 -20.63 16.85
N GLY A 208 -11.45 -20.57 17.75
CA GLY A 208 -11.21 -20.34 19.18
C GLY A 208 -10.37 -21.44 19.83
N THR A 209 -10.60 -22.70 19.44
CA THR A 209 -9.83 -23.85 19.95
C THR A 209 -8.38 -23.81 19.48
N ILE A 210 -8.13 -23.38 18.24
CA ILE A 210 -6.78 -23.25 17.67
C ILE A 210 -6.03 -22.07 18.31
N ALA A 211 -6.71 -20.94 18.51
CA ALA A 211 -6.13 -19.77 19.17
C ALA A 211 -5.71 -20.06 20.62
N THR A 212 -6.56 -20.75 21.38
CA THR A 212 -6.27 -21.13 22.78
C THR A 212 -5.20 -22.22 22.91
N ARG A 213 -5.07 -23.10 21.91
CA ARG A 213 -3.96 -24.07 21.84
C ARG A 213 -2.62 -23.36 21.66
N SER A 214 -2.56 -22.37 20.76
CA SER A 214 -1.36 -21.57 20.50
C SER A 214 -0.92 -20.77 21.74
N SER A 215 -1.88 -20.22 22.50
CA SER A 215 -1.56 -19.50 23.73
C SER A 215 -1.06 -20.42 24.86
N ARG A 216 -1.56 -21.66 24.97
CA ARG A 216 -1.16 -22.59 26.05
C ARG A 216 0.26 -23.12 25.93
N THR A 217 0.76 -23.33 24.72
CA THR A 217 2.17 -23.75 24.50
C THR A 217 3.20 -22.69 24.89
N ARG A 218 2.76 -21.44 25.11
CA ARG A 218 3.62 -20.31 25.46
C ARG A 218 3.95 -20.19 26.96
N TRP A 219 3.12 -20.76 27.85
CA TRP A 219 3.29 -20.65 29.31
C TRP A 219 3.91 -21.89 29.96
N SER A 220 4.39 -22.84 29.15
CA SER A 220 5.02 -24.09 29.64
C SER A 220 6.53 -24.15 29.34
N ARG A 221 7.15 -23.02 29.03
CA ARG A 221 8.61 -22.81 29.00
C ARG A 221 8.97 -21.66 29.90
#